data_AF-A0A924Y7W3-F1
#
_entry.id   AF-A0A924Y7W3-F1
#
_cell.length_a   1.000
_cell.length_b   1.000
_cell.length_c   1.000
_cell.angle_alpha   90.00
_cell.angle_beta   90.00
_cell.angle_gamma   90.00
#
_symmetry.space_group_name_H-M   'P 1'
#
loop_
_entity.id
_entity.type
_entity.pdbx_description
1 polymer ?
#
loop_
_entity_poly.entity_id
_entity_poly.type
_entity_poly.pdbx_seq_one_letter_code
_entity_poly.pdbx_strand_id
1 'polypeptide(L)' 'MRLGGPVSDNTTPDGWVAAVRGCGFRAAYCPVPVGSPDAVVHSFMQAAKQADIVIAEVGAWSNPLSPSPKERS' A
#
# COMPACT_ATOMS: atom_id res chain seq x y z
N MET A 1 -6.03 -15.45 -11.09
CA MET A 1 -6.41 -14.07 -10.68
C MET A 1 -5.95 -13.83 -9.24
N ARG A 2 -5.52 -12.60 -8.90
CA ARG A 2 -5.18 -12.20 -7.51
C ARG A 2 -6.31 -11.30 -7.00
N LEU A 3 -6.92 -11.66 -5.88
CA LEU A 3 -7.96 -10.86 -5.24
C LEU A 3 -7.31 -10.01 -4.14
N GLY A 4 -7.82 -8.79 -3.97
CA GLY A 4 -7.37 -7.86 -2.96
C GLY A 4 -8.51 -7.02 -2.41
N GLY A 5 -8.29 -6.45 -1.24
CA GLY A 5 -9.27 -5.64 -0.51
C GLY A 5 -8.64 -4.94 0.69
N PRO A 6 -9.40 -4.11 1.40
CA PRO A 6 -8.90 -3.39 2.57
C PRO A 6 -8.57 -4.37 3.70
N VAL A 7 -7.40 -4.16 4.32
CA VAL A 7 -6.95 -4.92 5.50
C VAL A 7 -6.81 -3.96 6.67
N SER A 8 -7.23 -4.41 7.85
CA SER A 8 -7.39 -3.58 9.05
C SER A 8 -6.09 -3.34 9.83
N ASP A 9 -5.00 -4.04 9.49
CA ASP A 9 -3.70 -3.90 10.18
C ASP A 9 -2.58 -3.63 9.18
N ASN A 10 -1.97 -2.46 9.30
CA ASN A 10 -0.82 -2.03 8.51
C ASN A 10 0.25 -1.34 9.37
N THR A 11 0.25 -1.61 10.67
CA THR A 11 1.15 -0.96 11.64
C THR A 11 2.60 -1.39 11.46
N THR A 12 2.82 -2.65 11.07
CA THR A 12 4.13 -3.22 10.77
C THR A 12 4.09 -4.02 9.47
N PRO A 13 5.21 -4.18 8.76
CA PRO A 13 5.25 -4.99 7.53
C PRO A 13 4.79 -6.43 7.74
N ASP A 14 5.16 -7.06 8.85
CA ASP A 14 4.80 -8.44 9.16
C ASP A 14 3.31 -8.59 9.53
N GLY A 15 2.80 -7.69 10.40
CA GLY A 15 1.39 -7.63 10.75
C GLY A 15 0.49 -7.39 9.53
N TRP A 16 0.94 -6.55 8.61
CA TRP A 16 0.27 -6.32 7.34
C TRP A 16 0.22 -7.57 6.45
N VAL A 17 1.35 -8.26 6.28
CA VAL A 17 1.40 -9.53 5.52
C VAL A 17 0.45 -10.56 6.14
N ALA A 18 0.44 -10.67 7.47
CA ALA A 18 -0.45 -11.58 8.18
C ALA A 18 -1.92 -11.23 7.94
N ALA A 19 -2.29 -9.94 7.97
CA ALA A 19 -3.65 -9.49 7.69
C ALA A 19 -4.09 -9.81 6.25
N VAL A 20 -3.25 -9.51 5.25
CA VAL A 20 -3.53 -9.82 3.84
C VAL A 20 -3.73 -11.31 3.62
N ARG A 21 -2.85 -12.14 4.22
CA ARG A 21 -2.97 -13.60 4.14
C ARG A 21 -4.18 -14.15 4.88
N GLY A 22 -4.51 -13.57 6.04
CA GLY A 22 -5.70 -13.93 6.82
C GLY A 22 -7.00 -13.72 6.04
N CYS A 23 -7.05 -12.73 5.14
CA CYS A 23 -8.17 -12.51 4.23
C CYS A 23 -8.14 -13.40 2.98
N GLY A 24 -7.14 -14.26 2.80
CA GLY A 24 -6.96 -15.07 1.59
C GLY A 24 -6.55 -14.27 0.35
N PHE A 25 -6.06 -13.04 0.54
CA PHE A 25 -5.69 -12.15 -0.54
C PHE A 25 -4.25 -12.35 -0.99
N ARG A 26 -4.00 -12.03 -2.26
CA ARG A 26 -2.66 -11.94 -2.88
C ARG A 26 -2.40 -10.58 -3.53
N ALA A 27 -3.33 -9.65 -3.36
CA ALA A 27 -3.20 -8.26 -3.70
C ALA A 27 -3.70 -7.39 -2.54
N ALA A 28 -3.13 -6.20 -2.37
CA ALA A 28 -3.51 -5.27 -1.31
C ALA A 28 -3.25 -3.81 -1.71
N TYR A 29 -3.86 -2.89 -0.96
CA TYR A 29 -3.56 -1.46 -1.06
C TYR A 29 -2.14 -1.16 -0.55
N CYS A 30 -1.59 -0.02 -0.97
CA CYS A 30 -0.35 0.50 -0.41
C CYS A 30 -0.51 0.70 1.11
N PRO A 31 0.26 -0.01 1.95
CA PRO A 31 0.11 0.05 3.40
C PRO A 31 0.71 1.31 4.04
N VAL A 32 1.47 2.09 3.26
CA VAL A 32 2.21 3.27 3.73
C VAL A 32 1.58 4.56 3.21
N PRO A 33 1.48 5.62 4.05
CA PRO A 33 0.97 6.91 3.60
C PRO A 33 1.96 7.61 2.65
N VAL A 34 1.44 8.51 1.82
CA VAL A 34 2.26 9.41 0.99
C VAL A 34 3.21 10.22 1.87
N GLY A 35 4.47 10.34 1.45
CA GLY A 35 5.51 11.04 2.21
C GLY A 35 6.16 10.22 3.33
N SER A 36 5.85 8.93 3.44
CA SER A 36 6.57 8.01 4.33
C SER A 36 8.06 7.97 3.99
N PRO A 37 8.96 7.85 4.98
CA PRO A 37 10.40 7.70 4.73
C PRO A 37 10.68 6.48 3.84
N ASP A 38 11.68 6.58 2.96
CA ASP A 38 12.07 5.48 2.05
C ASP A 38 12.35 4.17 2.80
N ALA A 39 12.93 4.25 4.00
CA ALA A 39 13.17 3.07 4.85
C ALA A 39 11.87 2.32 5.20
N VAL A 40 10.77 3.03 5.44
CA VAL A 40 9.46 2.45 5.69
C VAL A 40 8.89 1.86 4.40
N VAL A 41 8.96 2.60 3.29
CA VAL A 41 8.51 2.10 1.98
C VAL A 41 9.23 0.80 1.62
N HIS A 42 10.55 0.76 1.80
CA HIS A 42 11.38 -0.41 1.53
C HIS A 42 11.04 -1.59 2.43
N SER A 43 10.75 -1.39 3.72
CA SER A 43 10.42 -2.49 4.61
C SER A 43 9.11 -3.18 4.21
N PHE A 44 8.08 -2.42 3.84
CA PHE A 44 6.82 -2.96 3.33
C PHE A 44 6.98 -3.59 1.93
N MET A 45 7.79 -2.99 1.05
CA MET A 45 8.10 -3.56 -0.26
C MET A 45 8.76 -4.95 -0.14
N GLN A 46 9.73 -5.09 0.78
CA GLN A 46 10.42 -6.36 1.01
C GLN A 46 9.46 -7.40 1.59
N ALA A 47 8.63 -7.02 2.55
CA ALA A 47 7.61 -7.90 3.12
C ALA A 47 6.60 -8.37 2.06
N ALA A 48 6.11 -7.47 1.21
CA ALA A 48 5.21 -7.81 0.10
C ALA A 48 5.86 -8.80 -0.87
N LYS A 49 7.12 -8.57 -1.24
CA LYS A 49 7.88 -9.44 -2.16
C LYS A 49 8.08 -10.83 -1.57
N GLN A 50 8.48 -10.93 -0.30
CA GLN A 50 8.66 -12.21 0.39
C GLN A 50 7.33 -12.97 0.54
N ALA A 51 6.23 -12.24 0.70
CA ALA A 51 4.91 -12.83 0.88
C ALA A 51 4.18 -13.16 -0.43
N ASP A 52 4.74 -12.79 -1.59
CA ASP A 52 4.11 -12.84 -2.92
C ASP A 52 2.77 -12.07 -2.98
N ILE A 53 2.75 -10.90 -2.34
CA ILE A 53 1.63 -9.96 -2.34
C ILE A 53 1.92 -8.85 -3.36
N VAL A 54 0.96 -8.58 -4.24
CA VAL A 54 1.02 -7.45 -5.17
C VAL A 54 0.36 -6.23 -4.55
N ILE A 55 1.08 -5.11 -4.46
CA ILE A 55 0.46 -3.82 -4.15
C ILE A 55 -0.22 -3.32 -5.43
N ALA A 56 -1.54 -3.41 -5.47
CA ALA A 56 -2.32 -3.21 -6.70
C ALA A 56 -2.85 -1.78 -6.83
N GLU A 57 -2.95 -1.05 -5.72
CA GLU A 57 -3.51 0.31 -5.69
C GLU A 57 -2.69 1.21 -4.77
N VAL A 58 -2.26 2.34 -5.31
CA VAL A 58 -1.68 3.47 -4.58
C VAL A 58 -2.63 4.63 -4.76
N GLY A 59 -3.36 5.00 -3.70
CA GLY A 59 -4.26 6.15 -3.74
C GLY A 59 -3.45 7.45 -3.82
N ALA A 60 -3.15 7.91 -5.03
CA ALA A 60 -2.65 9.26 -5.28
C ALA A 60 -3.86 10.14 -5.58
N TRP A 61 -4.42 10.77 -4.55
CA TRP A 61 -5.50 11.74 -4.72
C TRP A 61 -4.89 13.13 -4.95
N SER A 62 -4.37 13.34 -6.15
CA SER A 62 -4.03 14.67 -6.66
C SER A 62 -5.25 15.23 -7.40
N ASN A 63 -5.51 16.54 -7.37
CA ASN A 63 -6.55 17.15 -8.22
C ASN A 63 -5.89 17.65 -9.52
N PRO A 64 -5.78 16.83 -10.59
CA PRO A 64 -5.08 17.22 -11.82
C PRO A 64 -5.76 18.37 -12.55
N LEU A 65 -7.00 18.70 -12.20
CA LEU A 65 -7.79 19.80 -12.75
C LEU A 65 -7.74 21.08 -11.90
N SER A 66 -7.03 21.09 -10.76
CA SER A 66 -6.94 22.31 -9.96
C SER A 66 -6.08 23.37 -10.69
N PRO A 67 -6.56 24.62 -10.82
CA PRO A 67 -5.75 25.74 -11.33
C PRO A 67 -4.61 26.10 -10.35
N SER A 68 -4.68 25.65 -9.09
CA SER A 68 -3.66 25.85 -8.08
C SER A 68 -2.50 24.86 -8.25
N PRO A 69 -1.25 25.32 -8.46
CA PRO A 69 -0.10 24.43 -8.60
C PRO A 69 0.15 23.51 -7.40
N LYS A 70 -0.24 23.95 -6.18
CA LYS A 70 -0.08 23.21 -4.92
C LYS A 70 -0.98 21.98 -4.79
N GLU A 71 -2.06 21.87 -5.57
CA GLU A 71 -3.06 20.78 -5.45
C GLU A 71 -2.91 19.72 -6.55
N ARG A 72 -1.96 19.90 -7.47
CA ARG A 72 -1.70 19.01 -8.62
C ARG A 72 -0.74 17.85 -8.30
N SER A 73 -0.30 17.69 -7.05
CA SER A 73 0.71 16.72 -6.63
C SER A 73 0.18 15.84 -5.50
#